data_AF-C7G6U8-F1
#
_entry.id   AF-C7G6U8-F1
#
_cell.length_a   1.000
_cell.length_b   1.000
_cell.length_c   1.000
_cell.angle_alpha   90.00
_cell.angle_beta   90.00
_cell.angle_gamma   90.00
#
_symmetry.space_group_name_H-M   'P 1'
#
loop_
_entity.id
_entity.type
_entity.pdbx_description
1 polymer ?
#
loop_
_entity_poly.entity_id
_entity_poly.type
_entity_poly.pdbx_seq_one_letter_code
_entity_poly.pdbx_strand_id
1 'polypeptide(L)'
;MDIPGEEYMNENKIAFIICTNNQLYFNECCYYINRLLLPEGFERDVIGIEDAPSMCAGYNAGMQSSDAKYKVYLHHDVFIKEPKFIFYLLERFRSAPDVGMIGMVGGCGMPKTGVAYLAWNKGTVDCREPDFAYQLICDPAQQADCPVDAVDGLLIATQYDVAWREDLFVNFDFYDVSQSFEMRKAGYHILVPYQKTPWVIHDSSFAKLNHYDENRKIALETYPDFFTEEDGFSFVYEEEWENLSEVLADEVRRLIDVGNWEDAGKIVELYHKNQMKNSALELYGVMCEIYEKEQECGIKEHFFDKTGGYEAACQKYITVRFLLRRVECEMESAAYSELKDAVVEGRISAETLLLMILHGSYDKATVLRKVIPWCEAAGDNDGAQKLQAFYDRVKGKKLPFAYSKRVSVKQ
;
A
#
# COMPACT_ATOMS: atom_id res chain seq x y z
N MET A 1 -7.21 -29.28 -29.83
CA MET A 1 -7.03 -29.89 -28.50
C MET A 1 -7.80 -28.99 -27.57
N ASP A 2 -8.94 -29.48 -27.10
CA ASP A 2 -9.79 -28.74 -26.17
C ASP A 2 -9.01 -28.46 -24.89
N ILE A 3 -9.02 -27.20 -24.48
CA ILE A 3 -8.38 -26.74 -23.25
C ILE A 3 -9.25 -27.21 -22.09
N PRO A 4 -8.80 -28.14 -21.23
CA PRO A 4 -9.58 -28.53 -20.06
C PRO A 4 -9.44 -27.41 -19.01
N GLY A 5 -10.50 -26.65 -18.75
CA GLY A 5 -10.49 -25.63 -17.68
C GLY A 5 -11.71 -24.72 -17.59
N GLU A 6 -12.47 -24.49 -18.66
CA GLU A 6 -13.60 -23.53 -18.62
C GLU A 6 -14.92 -24.10 -18.08
N GLU A 7 -15.05 -25.41 -17.86
CA GLU A 7 -16.38 -26.02 -17.66
C GLU A 7 -17.00 -25.88 -16.26
N TYR A 8 -16.37 -25.25 -15.26
CA TYR A 8 -17.00 -25.07 -13.92
C TYR A 8 -16.54 -23.83 -13.14
N MET A 9 -16.45 -22.67 -13.81
CA MET A 9 -16.22 -21.39 -13.11
C MET A 9 -17.52 -20.85 -12.53
N ASN A 10 -17.51 -20.42 -11.27
CA ASN A 10 -18.63 -19.78 -10.62
C ASN A 10 -18.71 -18.29 -11.05
N GLU A 11 -19.60 -18.01 -12.00
CA GLU A 11 -19.88 -16.68 -12.57
C GLU A 11 -20.37 -15.64 -11.53
N ASN A 12 -20.82 -16.10 -10.36
CA ASN A 12 -21.26 -15.24 -9.26
C ASN A 12 -20.25 -15.23 -8.11
N LYS A 13 -18.97 -15.47 -8.37
CA LYS A 13 -17.95 -15.51 -7.33
C LYS A 13 -16.75 -14.65 -7.67
N ILE A 14 -16.26 -13.94 -6.66
CA ILE A 14 -15.03 -13.15 -6.71
C ILE A 14 -14.06 -13.61 -5.61
N ALA A 15 -12.83 -13.94 -5.99
CA ALA A 15 -11.78 -14.30 -5.05
C ALA A 15 -10.74 -13.18 -4.92
N PHE A 16 -10.36 -12.85 -3.69
CA PHE A 16 -9.24 -11.98 -3.37
C PHE A 16 -8.05 -12.85 -2.98
N ILE A 17 -6.96 -12.78 -3.74
CA ILE A 17 -5.76 -13.61 -3.59
C ILE A 17 -4.62 -12.72 -3.10
N ILE A 18 -4.08 -13.04 -1.93
CA ILE A 18 -3.12 -12.19 -1.21
C ILE A 18 -1.91 -13.03 -0.83
N CYS A 19 -0.74 -12.73 -1.41
CA CYS A 19 0.53 -13.23 -0.89
C CYS A 19 0.89 -12.41 0.36
N THR A 20 1.21 -13.08 1.48
CA THR A 20 1.50 -12.40 2.74
C THR A 20 2.64 -13.06 3.50
N ASN A 21 3.44 -12.21 4.16
CA ASN A 21 4.44 -12.59 5.16
C ASN A 21 4.19 -11.88 6.50
N ASN A 22 3.06 -11.18 6.64
CA ASN A 22 2.73 -10.39 7.81
C ASN A 22 1.23 -10.50 8.13
N GLN A 23 0.92 -11.19 9.23
CA GLN A 23 -0.45 -11.47 9.63
C GLN A 23 -1.23 -10.20 9.99
N LEU A 24 -0.58 -9.18 10.55
CA LEU A 24 -1.23 -7.93 10.93
C LEU A 24 -1.76 -7.19 9.69
N TYR A 25 -0.93 -7.09 8.64
CA TYR A 25 -1.32 -6.52 7.36
C TYR A 25 -2.38 -7.35 6.65
N PHE A 26 -2.22 -8.68 6.60
CA PHE A 26 -3.24 -9.56 6.03
C PHE A 26 -4.61 -9.40 6.70
N ASN A 27 -4.64 -9.33 8.03
CA ASN A 27 -5.88 -9.12 8.78
C ASN A 27 -6.52 -7.76 8.47
N GLU A 28 -5.72 -6.69 8.34
CA GLU A 28 -6.24 -5.37 7.96
C GLU A 28 -6.74 -5.37 6.51
N CYS A 29 -6.03 -6.02 5.59
CA CYS A 29 -6.47 -6.18 4.20
C CYS A 29 -7.83 -6.90 4.15
N CYS A 30 -7.96 -8.02 4.87
CA CYS A 30 -9.21 -8.76 5.03
C CYS A 30 -10.32 -7.88 5.65
N TYR A 31 -9.99 -7.02 6.62
CA TYR A 31 -10.94 -6.12 7.24
C TYR A 31 -11.60 -5.18 6.20
N TYR A 32 -10.81 -4.58 5.31
CA TYR A 32 -11.33 -3.74 4.23
C TYR A 32 -12.11 -4.55 3.19
N ILE A 33 -11.57 -5.68 2.73
CA ILE A 33 -12.26 -6.57 1.77
C ILE A 33 -13.62 -6.99 2.30
N ASN A 34 -13.71 -7.31 3.60
CA ASN A 34 -14.92 -7.82 4.21
C ASN A 34 -16.08 -6.82 4.21
N ARG A 35 -15.77 -5.53 4.06
CA ARG A 35 -16.73 -4.42 4.08
C ARG A 35 -17.16 -3.97 2.68
N LEU A 36 -16.57 -4.53 1.63
CA LEU A 36 -17.01 -4.29 0.27
C LEU A 36 -18.45 -4.79 0.08
N LEU A 37 -19.26 -3.99 -0.60
CA LEU A 37 -20.61 -4.36 -0.95
C LEU A 37 -20.56 -5.45 -2.02
N LEU A 38 -21.33 -6.52 -1.81
CA LEU A 38 -21.48 -7.61 -2.77
C LEU A 38 -22.79 -7.47 -3.54
N PRO A 39 -22.80 -7.72 -4.86
CA PRO A 39 -24.03 -7.90 -5.61
C PRO A 39 -24.89 -9.03 -5.03
N GLU A 40 -26.19 -8.98 -5.27
CA GLU A 40 -27.08 -10.07 -4.87
C GLU A 40 -26.67 -11.39 -5.53
N GLY A 41 -26.63 -12.46 -4.74
CA GLY A 41 -26.21 -13.79 -5.19
C GLY A 41 -24.71 -13.96 -5.40
N PHE A 42 -23.89 -12.93 -5.15
CA PHE A 42 -22.44 -13.05 -5.25
C PHE A 42 -21.80 -13.62 -3.98
N GLU A 43 -20.82 -14.49 -4.19
CA GLU A 43 -19.94 -15.02 -3.16
C GLU A 43 -18.57 -14.34 -3.22
N ARG A 44 -17.93 -14.23 -2.06
CA ARG A 44 -16.59 -13.65 -1.91
C ARG A 44 -15.69 -14.60 -1.14
N ASP A 45 -14.55 -14.91 -1.74
CA ASP A 45 -13.45 -15.63 -1.08
C ASP A 45 -12.29 -14.68 -0.81
N VAL A 46 -11.56 -14.95 0.27
CA VAL A 46 -10.26 -14.32 0.57
C VAL A 46 -9.26 -15.43 0.83
N ILE A 47 -8.22 -15.48 0.01
CA ILE A 47 -7.23 -16.56 -0.05
C ILE A 47 -5.87 -15.94 0.30
N GLY A 48 -5.36 -16.27 1.48
CA GLY A 48 -4.00 -15.92 1.90
C GLY A 48 -3.01 -17.00 1.46
N ILE A 49 -1.92 -16.58 0.81
CA ILE A 49 -0.81 -17.45 0.44
C ILE A 49 0.42 -17.03 1.26
N GLU A 50 0.82 -17.91 2.17
CA GLU A 50 2.04 -17.77 2.97
C GLU A 50 3.21 -18.50 2.30
N ASP A 51 4.44 -18.08 2.59
CA ASP A 51 5.68 -18.72 2.16
C ASP A 51 5.79 -18.97 0.64
N ALA A 52 5.17 -18.10 -0.17
CA ALA A 52 5.29 -18.17 -1.61
C ALA A 52 6.74 -17.92 -2.05
N PRO A 53 7.34 -18.77 -2.91
CA PRO A 53 8.73 -18.60 -3.35
C PRO A 53 8.90 -17.39 -4.28
N SER A 54 7.82 -16.97 -4.95
CA SER A 54 7.76 -15.79 -5.80
C SER A 54 6.32 -15.26 -5.88
N MET A 55 6.14 -14.03 -6.36
CA MET A 55 4.79 -13.49 -6.59
C MET A 55 4.02 -14.31 -7.61
N CYS A 56 4.66 -14.72 -8.73
CA CYS A 56 4.03 -15.56 -9.75
C CYS A 56 3.57 -16.90 -9.19
N ALA A 57 4.41 -17.58 -8.42
CA ALA A 57 4.09 -18.89 -7.84
C ALA A 57 2.94 -18.79 -6.84
N GLY A 58 2.97 -17.77 -5.97
CA GLY A 58 1.88 -17.54 -5.01
C GLY A 58 0.55 -17.24 -5.69
N TYR A 59 0.56 -16.40 -6.72
CA TYR A 59 -0.65 -16.08 -7.47
C TYR A 59 -1.16 -17.24 -8.34
N ASN A 60 -0.28 -18.08 -8.90
CA ASN A 60 -0.70 -19.34 -9.53
C ASN A 60 -1.38 -20.27 -8.54
N ALA A 61 -0.82 -20.45 -7.33
CA ALA A 61 -1.42 -21.28 -6.29
C ALA A 61 -2.81 -20.76 -5.87
N GLY A 62 -2.93 -19.43 -5.67
CA GLY A 62 -4.22 -18.79 -5.37
C GLY A 62 -5.23 -18.92 -6.51
N MET A 63 -4.80 -18.71 -7.76
CA MET A 63 -5.64 -18.83 -8.94
C MET A 63 -6.18 -20.26 -9.11
N GLN A 64 -5.33 -21.28 -8.95
CA GLN A 64 -5.70 -22.69 -9.12
C GLN A 64 -6.55 -23.24 -7.97
N SER A 65 -6.51 -22.60 -6.80
CA SER A 65 -7.29 -23.02 -5.62
C SER A 65 -8.72 -22.45 -5.60
N SER A 66 -9.11 -21.63 -6.59
CA SER A 66 -10.41 -20.98 -6.64
C SER A 66 -11.17 -21.23 -7.95
N ASP A 67 -12.46 -21.53 -7.82
CA ASP A 67 -13.42 -21.62 -8.92
C ASP A 67 -14.07 -20.26 -9.25
N ALA A 68 -13.60 -19.16 -8.65
CA ALA A 68 -14.17 -17.84 -8.86
C ALA A 68 -13.93 -17.33 -10.29
N LYS A 69 -15.01 -16.88 -10.96
CA LYS A 69 -14.91 -16.24 -12.27
C LYS A 69 -14.04 -14.99 -12.25
N TYR A 70 -14.19 -14.18 -11.20
CA TYR A 70 -13.43 -12.95 -11.03
C TYR A 70 -12.35 -13.15 -9.97
N LYS A 71 -11.12 -12.76 -10.27
CA LYS A 71 -9.99 -12.90 -9.34
C LYS A 71 -9.27 -11.57 -9.18
N VAL A 72 -9.09 -11.13 -7.94
CA VAL A 72 -8.38 -9.92 -7.55
C VAL A 72 -7.12 -10.32 -6.81
N TYR A 73 -5.98 -10.10 -7.43
CA TYR A 73 -4.65 -10.28 -6.86
C TYR A 73 -4.22 -8.96 -6.25
N LEU A 74 -3.86 -8.93 -4.98
CA LEU A 74 -3.50 -7.70 -4.29
C LEU A 74 -2.43 -7.94 -3.23
N HIS A 75 -1.62 -6.90 -2.98
CA HIS A 75 -0.66 -6.93 -1.88
C HIS A 75 -1.38 -6.85 -0.53
N HIS A 76 -0.78 -7.46 0.49
CA HIS A 76 -1.32 -7.46 1.85
C HIS A 76 -1.38 -6.07 2.52
N ASP A 77 -0.67 -5.08 1.97
CA ASP A 77 -0.59 -3.68 2.42
C ASP A 77 -1.47 -2.75 1.57
N VAL A 78 -2.37 -3.31 0.75
CA VAL A 78 -3.37 -2.57 -0.02
C VAL A 78 -4.76 -2.72 0.58
N PHE A 79 -5.39 -1.58 0.87
CA PHE A 79 -6.71 -1.48 1.48
C PHE A 79 -7.71 -0.87 0.50
N ILE A 80 -8.71 -1.66 0.10
CA ILE A 80 -9.77 -1.21 -0.82
C ILE A 80 -10.80 -0.41 -0.02
N LYS A 81 -10.74 0.93 -0.14
CA LYS A 81 -11.60 1.84 0.62
C LYS A 81 -12.92 2.18 -0.08
N GLU A 82 -13.03 1.96 -1.38
CA GLU A 82 -14.27 2.17 -2.15
C GLU A 82 -15.28 1.02 -1.92
N PRO A 83 -16.40 1.24 -1.21
CA PRO A 83 -17.32 0.14 -0.87
C PRO A 83 -17.97 -0.50 -2.09
N LYS A 84 -18.11 0.22 -3.22
CA LYS A 84 -18.68 -0.30 -4.48
C LYS A 84 -17.64 -0.88 -5.44
N PHE A 85 -16.40 -1.09 -5.00
CA PHE A 85 -15.30 -1.58 -5.83
C PHE A 85 -15.69 -2.80 -6.69
N ILE A 86 -16.34 -3.80 -6.08
CA ILE A 86 -16.76 -5.03 -6.77
C ILE A 86 -17.77 -4.71 -7.88
N PHE A 87 -18.75 -3.83 -7.63
CA PHE A 87 -19.71 -3.41 -8.65
C PHE A 87 -19.02 -2.72 -9.83
N TYR A 88 -18.06 -1.84 -9.56
CA TYR A 88 -17.33 -1.12 -10.60
C TYR A 88 -16.46 -2.04 -11.46
N LEU A 89 -15.84 -3.06 -10.87
CA LEU A 89 -15.11 -4.08 -11.64
C LEU A 89 -16.07 -4.89 -12.53
N LEU A 90 -17.15 -5.41 -11.95
CA LEU A 90 -18.10 -6.25 -12.66
C LEU A 90 -18.79 -5.51 -13.82
N GLU A 91 -19.14 -4.24 -13.62
CA GLU A 91 -19.69 -3.38 -14.68
C GLU A 91 -18.76 -3.36 -15.90
N ARG A 92 -17.45 -3.14 -15.67
CA ARG A 92 -16.44 -3.06 -16.72
C ARG A 92 -16.26 -4.38 -17.43
N PHE A 93 -16.02 -5.46 -16.69
CA PHE A 93 -15.84 -6.80 -17.26
C PHE A 93 -17.06 -7.26 -18.07
N ARG A 94 -18.28 -6.98 -17.60
CA ARG A 94 -19.51 -7.36 -18.30
C ARG A 94 -19.80 -6.49 -19.53
N SER A 95 -19.46 -5.21 -19.47
CA SER A 95 -19.66 -4.27 -20.59
C SER A 95 -18.64 -4.44 -21.71
N ALA A 96 -17.44 -4.94 -21.39
CA ALA A 96 -16.33 -5.16 -22.32
C ALA A 96 -15.68 -6.53 -22.05
N PRO A 97 -16.22 -7.63 -22.61
CA PRO A 97 -15.70 -8.98 -22.41
C PRO A 97 -14.26 -9.18 -22.93
N ASP A 98 -13.79 -8.29 -23.80
CA ASP A 98 -12.42 -8.25 -24.29
C ASP A 98 -11.43 -7.63 -23.27
N VAL A 99 -11.91 -7.01 -22.19
CA VAL A 99 -11.07 -6.53 -21.08
C VAL A 99 -10.78 -7.70 -20.14
N GLY A 100 -9.58 -8.27 -20.19
CA GLY A 100 -9.18 -9.38 -19.34
C GLY A 100 -8.63 -8.96 -17.98
N MET A 101 -8.15 -7.71 -17.87
CA MET A 101 -7.45 -7.21 -16.69
C MET A 101 -7.78 -5.75 -16.38
N ILE A 102 -7.92 -5.42 -15.09
CA ILE A 102 -8.09 -4.07 -14.56
C ILE A 102 -7.06 -3.83 -13.46
N GLY A 103 -6.35 -2.69 -13.50
CA GLY A 103 -5.43 -2.26 -12.43
C GLY A 103 -5.70 -0.82 -11.99
N MET A 104 -5.18 -0.42 -10.82
CA MET A 104 -5.47 0.92 -10.25
C MET A 104 -4.54 2.02 -10.79
N VAL A 105 -3.33 1.64 -11.18
CA VAL A 105 -2.31 2.49 -11.80
C VAL A 105 -1.67 1.69 -12.93
N GLY A 106 -1.28 2.36 -14.02
CA GLY A 106 -0.64 1.68 -15.15
C GLY A 106 0.05 2.62 -16.12
N GLY A 107 0.67 2.03 -17.14
CA GLY A 107 1.48 2.72 -18.15
C GLY A 107 0.99 2.47 -19.57
N CYS A 108 0.84 3.54 -20.34
CA CYS A 108 0.80 3.53 -21.81
C CYS A 108 2.20 3.84 -22.36
N GLY A 109 2.62 3.11 -23.37
CA GLY A 109 3.93 3.17 -24.01
C GLY A 109 5.03 2.73 -23.06
N MET A 110 5.31 1.44 -22.95
CA MET A 110 6.35 0.98 -22.03
C MET A 110 7.76 1.35 -22.54
N PRO A 111 8.65 1.86 -21.66
CA PRO A 111 9.95 2.38 -22.08
C PRO A 111 10.89 1.25 -22.51
N LYS A 112 11.67 1.46 -23.56
CA LYS A 112 12.74 0.54 -24.01
C LYS A 112 13.78 0.25 -22.93
N THR A 113 13.90 1.11 -21.92
CA THR A 113 14.77 0.87 -20.78
C THR A 113 14.23 -0.21 -19.85
N GLY A 114 12.96 -0.60 -19.93
CA GLY A 114 12.33 -1.56 -19.03
C GLY A 114 12.15 -1.06 -17.60
N VAL A 115 12.40 0.23 -17.31
CA VAL A 115 12.20 0.81 -15.97
C VAL A 115 10.71 1.15 -15.76
N ALA A 116 9.91 0.10 -15.59
CA ALA A 116 8.46 0.11 -15.54
C ALA A 116 7.88 0.86 -14.33
N TYR A 117 8.45 0.71 -13.12
CA TYR A 117 7.93 1.35 -11.91
C TYR A 117 7.92 2.89 -11.96
N LEU A 118 8.72 3.49 -12.85
CA LEU A 118 8.73 4.93 -13.11
C LEU A 118 7.88 5.34 -14.32
N ALA A 119 7.32 4.38 -15.05
CA ALA A 119 6.67 4.57 -16.34
C ALA A 119 5.15 4.79 -16.27
N TRP A 120 4.56 4.67 -15.09
CA TRP A 120 3.12 4.84 -14.86
C TRP A 120 2.65 6.24 -15.22
N ASN A 121 1.61 6.30 -16.05
CA ASN A 121 1.04 7.52 -16.61
C ASN A 121 -0.50 7.48 -16.73
N LYS A 122 -1.16 6.56 -16.00
CA LYS A 122 -2.62 6.45 -15.82
C LYS A 122 -2.96 6.04 -14.40
N GLY A 123 -4.10 6.51 -13.90
CA GLY A 123 -4.63 6.15 -12.60
C GLY A 123 -4.12 7.01 -11.45
N THR A 124 -4.54 6.62 -10.25
CA THR A 124 -4.20 7.29 -8.99
C THR A 124 -4.35 6.32 -7.81
N VAL A 125 -3.60 6.56 -6.75
CA VAL A 125 -3.62 5.76 -5.51
C VAL A 125 -3.32 6.66 -4.31
N ASP A 126 -3.93 6.35 -3.17
CA ASP A 126 -3.54 6.96 -1.90
C ASP A 126 -2.32 6.22 -1.35
N CYS A 127 -1.17 6.89 -1.25
CA CYS A 127 0.04 6.33 -0.66
C CYS A 127 0.12 6.65 0.83
N ARG A 128 0.59 5.68 1.62
CA ARG A 128 0.94 5.85 3.04
C ARG A 128 2.34 5.28 3.24
N GLU A 129 3.34 6.13 3.07
CA GLU A 129 4.74 5.80 3.40
C GLU A 129 4.91 5.72 4.94
N PRO A 130 6.06 5.22 5.42
CA PRO A 130 6.33 5.18 6.85
C PRO A 130 6.28 6.54 7.54
N ASP A 131 6.76 7.60 6.87
CA ASP A 131 6.91 8.96 7.40
C ASP A 131 5.91 9.98 6.81
N PHE A 132 5.21 9.63 5.73
CA PHE A 132 4.37 10.59 4.99
C PHE A 132 3.18 9.97 4.27
N ALA A 133 2.12 10.75 4.09
CA ALA A 133 0.90 10.34 3.40
C ALA A 133 0.51 11.35 2.29
N TYR A 134 0.25 10.85 1.09
CA TYR A 134 -0.09 11.66 -0.09
C TYR A 134 -0.91 10.88 -1.10
N GLN A 135 -1.47 11.58 -2.08
CA GLN A 135 -2.06 10.97 -3.26
C GLN A 135 -1.05 10.94 -4.41
N LEU A 136 -0.78 9.77 -4.99
CA LEU A 136 -0.05 9.65 -6.24
C LEU A 136 -1.00 9.85 -7.42
N ILE A 137 -0.67 10.78 -8.32
CA ILE A 137 -1.44 11.10 -9.53
C ILE A 137 -0.59 10.73 -10.75
N CYS A 138 -1.02 9.71 -11.48
CA CYS A 138 -0.34 9.26 -12.69
C CYS A 138 -0.95 9.87 -13.97
N ASP A 139 -2.13 10.47 -13.90
CA ASP A 139 -2.67 11.31 -14.99
C ASP A 139 -3.67 12.34 -14.44
N PRO A 140 -3.28 13.63 -14.32
CA PRO A 140 -4.21 14.66 -13.84
C PRO A 140 -5.33 14.99 -14.83
N ALA A 141 -5.21 14.59 -16.09
CA ALA A 141 -6.18 14.87 -17.15
C ALA A 141 -7.14 13.69 -17.41
N GLN A 142 -6.96 12.55 -16.75
CA GLN A 142 -7.82 11.39 -16.94
C GLN A 142 -9.26 11.70 -16.50
N GLN A 143 -10.23 11.45 -17.38
CA GLN A 143 -11.66 11.63 -17.13
C GLN A 143 -12.51 10.42 -17.55
N ALA A 144 -11.89 9.37 -18.07
CA ALA A 144 -12.51 8.14 -18.52
C ALA A 144 -11.58 6.94 -18.27
N ASP A 145 -12.16 5.73 -18.30
CA ASP A 145 -11.38 4.51 -18.26
C ASP A 145 -10.39 4.50 -19.44
N CYS A 146 -9.15 4.06 -19.20
CA CYS A 146 -8.07 4.15 -20.18
C CYS A 146 -7.46 2.78 -20.44
N PRO A 147 -7.42 2.32 -21.69
CA PRO A 147 -6.59 1.17 -22.06
C PRO A 147 -5.12 1.46 -21.77
N VAL A 148 -4.40 0.49 -21.23
CA VAL A 148 -2.97 0.59 -20.88
C VAL A 148 -2.20 -0.62 -21.40
N ASP A 149 -0.87 -0.50 -21.46
CA ASP A 149 0.02 -1.59 -21.86
C ASP A 149 0.35 -2.54 -20.71
N ALA A 150 0.46 -2.00 -19.50
CA ALA A 150 0.69 -2.74 -18.26
C ALA A 150 0.13 -1.97 -17.05
N VAL A 151 -0.11 -2.70 -15.96
CA VAL A 151 -0.55 -2.16 -14.67
C VAL A 151 0.44 -2.49 -13.55
N ASP A 152 0.40 -1.68 -12.50
CA ASP A 152 1.16 -1.91 -11.27
C ASP A 152 0.56 -3.08 -10.48
N GLY A 153 1.44 -3.90 -9.88
CA GLY A 153 1.07 -5.11 -9.16
C GLY A 153 0.37 -4.92 -7.81
N LEU A 154 0.24 -3.69 -7.28
CA LEU A 154 -0.44 -3.43 -6.01
C LEU A 154 -1.87 -4.02 -5.98
N LEU A 155 -2.57 -3.97 -7.11
CA LEU A 155 -3.86 -4.61 -7.30
C LEU A 155 -4.12 -4.86 -8.79
N ILE A 156 -4.37 -6.13 -9.11
CA ILE A 156 -4.73 -6.62 -10.45
C ILE A 156 -6.02 -7.43 -10.33
N ALA A 157 -7.08 -6.99 -11.01
CA ALA A 157 -8.32 -7.74 -11.13
C ALA A 157 -8.42 -8.37 -12.53
N THR A 158 -8.92 -9.61 -12.61
CA THR A 158 -9.06 -10.36 -13.86
C THR A 158 -10.40 -11.10 -13.92
N GLN A 159 -10.86 -11.39 -15.14
CA GLN A 159 -12.03 -12.25 -15.39
C GLN A 159 -11.71 -13.55 -16.17
N TYR A 160 -10.44 -13.72 -16.53
CA TYR A 160 -9.91 -14.90 -17.22
C TYR A 160 -8.61 -15.33 -16.55
N ASP A 161 -8.42 -16.64 -16.46
CA ASP A 161 -7.20 -17.22 -15.92
C ASP A 161 -6.13 -17.27 -17.01
N VAL A 162 -5.04 -16.56 -16.78
CA VAL A 162 -3.80 -16.61 -17.56
C VAL A 162 -2.69 -16.95 -16.58
N ALA A 163 -1.91 -17.99 -16.89
CA ALA A 163 -0.86 -18.46 -16.00
C ALA A 163 0.20 -17.38 -15.75
N TRP A 164 0.54 -17.17 -14.48
CA TRP A 164 1.65 -16.32 -14.08
C TRP A 164 2.96 -17.01 -14.46
N ARG A 165 3.91 -16.26 -15.02
CA ARG A 165 5.20 -16.78 -15.54
C ARG A 165 6.19 -17.10 -14.43
N GLU A 166 5.81 -18.03 -13.56
CA GLU A 166 6.66 -18.57 -12.47
C GLU A 166 7.91 -19.28 -13.00
N ASP A 167 7.93 -19.67 -14.28
CA ASP A 167 9.08 -20.22 -14.97
C ASP A 167 10.17 -19.18 -15.29
N LEU A 168 9.82 -17.89 -15.31
CA LEU A 168 10.74 -16.78 -15.60
C LEU A 168 10.97 -15.86 -14.41
N PHE A 169 9.89 -15.46 -13.73
CA PHE A 169 9.93 -14.45 -12.67
C PHE A 169 9.79 -15.14 -11.31
N VAL A 170 10.95 -15.49 -10.75
CA VAL A 170 11.08 -16.26 -9.50
C VAL A 170 11.29 -15.40 -8.26
N ASN A 171 11.23 -14.08 -8.40
CA ASN A 171 11.35 -13.11 -7.30
C ASN A 171 10.04 -12.31 -7.14
N PHE A 172 10.14 -11.04 -6.74
CA PHE A 172 9.00 -10.18 -6.41
C PHE A 172 8.80 -9.00 -7.38
N ASP A 173 9.55 -8.93 -8.48
CA ASP A 173 9.41 -7.88 -9.51
C ASP A 173 8.87 -8.45 -10.83
N PHE A 174 8.30 -7.58 -11.67
CA PHE A 174 7.84 -7.87 -13.04
C PHE A 174 6.75 -8.93 -13.22
N TYR A 175 6.26 -9.57 -12.16
CA TYR A 175 5.09 -10.46 -12.25
C TYR A 175 3.86 -9.70 -12.80
N ASP A 176 3.71 -8.43 -12.47
CA ASP A 176 2.64 -7.53 -12.91
C ASP A 176 2.74 -7.13 -14.39
N VAL A 177 3.93 -6.69 -14.81
CA VAL A 177 4.23 -6.32 -16.20
C VAL A 177 4.18 -7.55 -17.11
N SER A 178 4.75 -8.68 -16.68
CA SER A 178 4.70 -9.92 -17.46
C SER A 178 3.28 -10.44 -17.57
N GLN A 179 2.49 -10.45 -16.48
CA GLN A 179 1.09 -10.86 -16.54
C GLN A 179 0.27 -9.96 -17.45
N SER A 180 0.54 -8.65 -17.43
CA SER A 180 -0.06 -7.70 -18.37
C SER A 180 0.21 -8.12 -19.82
N PHE A 181 1.46 -8.42 -20.16
CA PHE A 181 1.82 -8.82 -21.52
C PHE A 181 1.27 -10.19 -21.92
N GLU A 182 1.23 -11.16 -21.00
CA GLU A 182 0.59 -12.46 -21.26
C GLU A 182 -0.92 -12.32 -21.49
N MET A 183 -1.60 -11.47 -20.72
CA MET A 183 -3.01 -11.14 -20.93
C MET A 183 -3.25 -10.55 -22.33
N ARG A 184 -2.36 -9.68 -22.80
CA ARG A 184 -2.41 -9.12 -24.17
C ARG A 184 -2.09 -10.14 -25.25
N LYS A 185 -1.09 -11.02 -25.03
CA LYS A 185 -0.79 -12.13 -25.94
C LYS A 185 -1.97 -13.10 -26.07
N ALA A 186 -2.74 -13.29 -25.00
CA ALA A 186 -3.98 -14.06 -25.00
C ALA A 186 -5.15 -13.35 -25.73
N GLY A 187 -4.95 -12.11 -26.20
CA GLY A 187 -5.93 -11.36 -27.00
C GLY A 187 -6.81 -10.40 -26.20
N TYR A 188 -6.52 -10.18 -24.92
CA TYR A 188 -7.31 -9.31 -24.05
C TYR A 188 -6.72 -7.91 -23.89
N HIS A 189 -7.58 -6.96 -23.57
CA HIS A 189 -7.23 -5.60 -23.21
C HIS A 189 -7.04 -5.44 -21.69
N ILE A 190 -6.22 -4.46 -21.32
CA ILE A 190 -5.96 -4.06 -19.94
C ILE A 190 -6.48 -2.65 -19.74
N LEU A 191 -7.13 -2.40 -18.62
CA LEU A 191 -7.80 -1.14 -18.32
C LEU A 191 -7.32 -0.56 -16.99
N VAL A 192 -7.11 0.75 -16.96
CA VAL A 192 -7.08 1.52 -15.70
C VAL A 192 -8.34 2.36 -15.62
N PRO A 193 -9.20 2.16 -14.61
CA PRO A 193 -10.48 2.86 -14.53
C PRO A 193 -10.26 4.33 -14.18
N TYR A 194 -11.20 5.19 -14.60
CA TYR A 194 -11.24 6.55 -14.08
C TYR A 194 -11.70 6.55 -12.63
N GLN A 195 -10.84 7.06 -11.77
CA GLN A 195 -11.07 7.17 -10.33
C GLN A 195 -11.26 8.65 -9.97
N LYS A 196 -12.50 9.06 -9.68
CA LYS A 196 -12.78 10.43 -9.20
C LYS A 196 -12.02 10.72 -7.90
N THR A 197 -11.95 9.71 -7.04
CA THR A 197 -11.10 9.63 -5.85
C THR A 197 -10.43 8.26 -5.87
N PRO A 198 -9.19 8.11 -5.38
CA PRO A 198 -8.52 6.81 -5.33
C PRO A 198 -9.39 5.75 -4.67
N TRP A 199 -9.46 4.56 -5.26
CA TRP A 199 -10.27 3.46 -4.72
C TRP A 199 -9.55 2.67 -3.64
N VAL A 200 -8.21 2.74 -3.63
CA VAL A 200 -7.35 1.98 -2.74
C VAL A 200 -6.37 2.88 -2.02
N ILE A 201 -5.99 2.46 -0.82
CA ILE A 201 -4.85 2.96 -0.05
C ILE A 201 -3.76 1.91 -0.18
N HIS A 202 -2.56 2.30 -0.56
CA HIS A 202 -1.36 1.48 -0.53
C HIS A 202 -0.48 1.96 0.62
N ASP A 203 -0.33 1.14 1.67
CA ASP A 203 0.55 1.42 2.82
C ASP A 203 1.99 1.05 2.50
N SER A 204 2.46 1.68 1.42
CA SER A 204 3.66 1.38 0.67
C SER A 204 4.91 1.56 1.50
N SER A 205 5.73 0.51 1.58
CA SER A 205 7.16 0.66 1.82
C SER A 205 7.87 1.21 0.57
N PHE A 206 9.07 1.76 0.72
CA PHE A 206 9.94 2.05 -0.42
C PHE A 206 10.30 0.74 -1.14
N ALA A 207 10.32 0.79 -2.48
CA ALA A 207 10.55 -0.38 -3.33
C ALA A 207 11.96 -0.97 -3.11
N LYS A 208 12.03 -2.28 -2.84
CA LYS A 208 13.29 -3.02 -2.81
C LYS A 208 13.62 -3.51 -4.22
N LEU A 209 14.70 -2.99 -4.80
CA LEU A 209 15.03 -3.22 -6.22
C LEU A 209 16.20 -4.20 -6.42
N ASN A 210 16.51 -5.02 -5.42
CA ASN A 210 17.67 -5.92 -5.39
C ASN A 210 17.71 -6.93 -6.55
N HIS A 211 16.56 -7.42 -7.00
CA HIS A 211 16.45 -8.32 -8.16
C HIS A 211 15.79 -7.67 -9.38
N TYR A 212 15.56 -6.36 -9.33
CA TYR A 212 14.80 -5.66 -10.36
C TYR A 212 15.53 -5.70 -11.71
N ASP A 213 16.85 -5.46 -11.76
CA ASP A 213 17.59 -5.43 -13.02
C ASP A 213 17.69 -6.80 -13.70
N GLU A 214 17.76 -7.87 -12.91
CA GLU A 214 17.77 -9.26 -13.38
C GLU A 214 16.44 -9.56 -14.08
N ASN A 215 15.32 -9.31 -13.39
CA ASN A 215 13.97 -9.47 -13.93
C ASN A 215 13.69 -8.53 -15.11
N ARG A 216 14.22 -7.30 -15.08
CA ARG A 216 14.11 -6.33 -16.18
C ARG A 216 14.72 -6.86 -17.47
N LYS A 217 15.91 -7.47 -17.40
CA LYS A 217 16.58 -8.06 -18.57
C LYS A 217 15.77 -9.24 -19.12
N ILE A 218 15.28 -10.12 -18.25
CA ILE A 218 14.39 -11.23 -18.64
C ILE A 218 13.14 -10.69 -19.36
N ALA A 219 12.51 -9.65 -18.83
CA ALA A 219 11.34 -9.02 -19.44
C ALA A 219 11.65 -8.42 -20.82
N LEU A 220 12.77 -7.70 -20.97
CA LEU A 220 13.18 -7.11 -22.24
C LEU A 220 13.49 -8.16 -23.31
N GLU A 221 14.10 -9.27 -22.92
CA GLU A 221 14.40 -10.40 -23.83
C GLU A 221 13.15 -11.18 -24.22
N THR A 222 12.21 -11.36 -23.27
CA THR A 222 10.99 -12.17 -23.48
C THR A 222 9.88 -11.41 -24.19
N TYR A 223 9.81 -10.08 -23.98
CA TYR A 223 8.73 -9.22 -24.47
C TYR A 223 9.24 -7.97 -25.22
N PRO A 224 10.21 -8.09 -26.16
CA PRO A 224 10.82 -6.93 -26.80
C PRO A 224 9.80 -6.03 -27.52
N ASP A 225 8.77 -6.64 -28.13
CA ASP A 225 7.73 -5.93 -28.88
C ASP A 225 6.80 -5.07 -28.00
N PHE A 226 6.80 -5.29 -26.69
CA PHE A 226 5.98 -4.53 -25.75
C PHE A 226 6.70 -3.29 -25.19
N PHE A 227 8.02 -3.22 -25.30
CA PHE A 227 8.83 -2.09 -24.84
C PHE A 227 9.21 -1.18 -26.02
N THR A 228 8.31 -0.26 -26.37
CA THR A 228 8.39 0.49 -27.65
C THR A 228 8.88 1.92 -27.50
N GLU A 229 8.71 2.54 -26.33
CA GLU A 229 8.95 3.98 -26.19
C GLU A 229 10.41 4.32 -25.95
N GLU A 230 10.86 5.39 -26.59
CA GLU A 230 12.22 5.94 -26.39
C GLU A 230 12.32 6.80 -25.13
N ASP A 231 11.19 7.31 -24.61
CA ASP A 231 11.18 7.96 -23.29
C ASP A 231 11.38 6.89 -22.21
N GLY A 232 12.15 7.22 -21.17
CA GLY A 232 12.49 6.25 -20.15
C GLY A 232 13.55 6.77 -19.20
N PHE A 233 13.73 6.03 -18.11
CA PHE A 233 14.73 6.31 -17.10
C PHE A 233 15.81 5.25 -17.16
N SER A 234 17.05 5.64 -16.86
CA SER A 234 18.12 4.68 -16.58
C SER A 234 17.82 3.97 -15.27
N PHE A 235 18.05 2.67 -15.23
CA PHE A 235 18.04 1.94 -13.98
C PHE A 235 19.25 2.37 -13.14
N VAL A 236 19.00 2.73 -11.88
CA VAL A 236 20.03 3.09 -10.90
C VAL A 236 19.72 2.30 -9.64
N TYR A 237 20.70 1.56 -9.15
CA TYR A 237 20.62 0.81 -7.91
C TYR A 237 21.89 1.02 -7.10
N GLU A 238 21.72 1.54 -5.89
CA GLU A 238 22.82 1.85 -4.97
C GLU A 238 22.99 0.70 -3.98
N GLU A 239 23.56 -0.42 -4.43
CA GLU A 239 23.69 -1.64 -3.65
C GLU A 239 24.40 -1.43 -2.32
N GLU A 240 25.49 -0.66 -2.31
CA GLU A 240 26.24 -0.34 -1.08
C GLU A 240 25.38 0.40 -0.07
N TRP A 241 24.54 1.32 -0.55
CA TRP A 241 23.65 2.10 0.29
C TRP A 241 22.51 1.24 0.85
N GLU A 242 21.92 0.37 0.04
CA GLU A 242 20.86 -0.53 0.47
C GLU A 242 21.38 -1.49 1.54
N ASN A 243 22.53 -2.12 1.30
CA ASN A 243 23.17 -3.01 2.26
C ASN A 243 23.52 -2.28 3.57
N LEU A 244 24.05 -1.05 3.48
CA LEU A 244 24.35 -0.24 4.66
C LEU A 244 23.08 0.11 5.44
N SER A 245 22.00 0.50 4.74
CA SER A 245 20.73 0.87 5.35
C SER A 245 20.07 -0.32 6.05
N GLU A 246 20.13 -1.52 5.48
CA GLU A 246 19.62 -2.75 6.12
C GLU A 246 20.41 -3.11 7.38
N VAL A 247 21.75 -3.03 7.33
CA VAL A 247 22.59 -3.25 8.52
C VAL A 247 22.31 -2.21 9.60
N LEU A 248 22.11 -0.95 9.21
CA LEU A 248 21.78 0.13 10.13
C LEU A 248 20.40 -0.07 10.75
N ALA A 249 19.40 -0.47 9.96
CA ALA A 249 18.06 -0.79 10.43
C ALA A 249 18.09 -1.93 11.45
N ASP A 250 18.88 -2.98 11.19
CA ASP A 250 19.08 -4.09 12.13
C ASP A 250 19.68 -3.63 13.46
N GLU A 251 20.60 -2.67 13.44
CA GLU A 251 21.22 -2.13 14.67
C GLU A 251 20.25 -1.23 15.44
N VAL A 252 19.52 -0.34 14.77
CA VAL A 252 18.48 0.48 15.40
C VAL A 252 17.39 -0.41 16.00
N ARG A 253 16.99 -1.49 15.32
CA ARG A 253 16.07 -2.49 15.86
C ARG A 253 16.58 -3.08 17.18
N ARG A 254 17.85 -3.51 17.24
CA ARG A 254 18.45 -4.07 18.46
C ARG A 254 18.47 -3.07 19.62
N LEU A 255 18.70 -1.79 19.34
CA LEU A 255 18.65 -0.74 20.36
C LEU A 255 17.23 -0.56 20.90
N ILE A 256 16.22 -0.54 20.02
CA ILE A 256 14.80 -0.48 20.40
C ILE A 256 14.42 -1.71 21.25
N ASP A 257 14.88 -2.91 20.86
CA ASP A 257 14.61 -4.17 21.57
C ASP A 257 15.03 -4.12 23.05
N VAL A 258 16.17 -3.49 23.34
CA VAL A 258 16.68 -3.35 24.72
C VAL A 258 16.21 -2.06 25.40
N GLY A 259 15.33 -1.29 24.76
CA GLY A 259 14.79 -0.04 25.27
C GLY A 259 15.76 1.16 25.20
N ASN A 260 16.84 1.07 24.44
CA ASN A 260 17.79 2.17 24.23
C ASN A 260 17.33 3.09 23.09
N TRP A 261 16.19 3.76 23.31
CA TRP A 261 15.57 4.68 22.35
C TRP A 261 16.42 5.92 22.05
N GLU A 262 17.19 6.41 23.02
CA GLU A 262 18.01 7.62 22.86
C GLU A 262 19.11 7.41 21.82
N ASP A 263 19.84 6.28 21.89
CA ASP A 263 20.89 5.99 20.90
C ASP A 263 20.29 5.56 19.55
N ALA A 264 19.13 4.90 19.55
CA ALA A 264 18.37 4.63 18.33
C ALA A 264 18.02 5.94 17.59
N GLY A 265 17.48 6.94 18.32
CA GLY A 265 17.15 8.26 17.77
C GLY A 265 18.36 8.99 17.18
N LYS A 266 19.50 8.99 17.88
CA LYS A 266 20.76 9.59 17.37
C LYS A 266 21.23 8.97 16.06
N ILE A 267 21.14 7.63 15.94
CA ILE A 267 21.52 6.93 14.71
C ILE A 267 20.61 7.33 13.56
N VAL A 268 19.29 7.35 13.79
CA VAL A 268 18.32 7.73 12.77
C VAL A 268 18.48 9.21 12.36
N GLU A 269 18.77 10.12 13.30
CA GLU A 269 19.06 11.52 12.98
C GLU A 269 20.30 11.66 12.09
N LEU A 270 21.35 10.88 12.34
CA LEU A 270 22.54 10.86 11.48
C LEU A 270 22.23 10.29 10.10
N TYR A 271 21.38 9.26 10.02
CA TYR A 271 20.91 8.69 8.77
C TYR A 271 20.18 9.73 7.90
N HIS A 272 19.23 10.48 8.48
CA HIS A 272 18.45 11.50 7.77
C HIS A 272 19.27 12.66 7.17
N LYS A 273 20.56 12.79 7.52
CA LYS A 273 21.47 13.76 6.86
C LYS A 273 21.79 13.37 5.42
N ASN A 274 21.52 12.13 5.05
CA ASN A 274 21.66 11.61 3.69
C ASN A 274 20.27 11.62 3.03
N GLN A 275 20.17 12.00 1.76
CA GLN A 275 18.88 12.19 1.08
C GLN A 275 18.18 10.88 0.65
N MET A 276 18.65 9.76 1.15
CA MET A 276 18.15 8.44 0.78
C MET A 276 17.19 7.93 1.85
N LYS A 277 16.20 7.14 1.42
CA LYS A 277 15.15 6.62 2.29
C LYS A 277 15.20 5.10 2.41
N ASN A 278 14.84 4.58 3.57
CA ASN A 278 14.70 3.16 3.86
C ASN A 278 13.50 2.96 4.78
N SER A 279 12.65 1.99 4.44
CA SER A 279 11.32 1.89 5.03
C SER A 279 11.36 1.63 6.54
N ALA A 280 12.32 0.83 6.99
CA ALA A 280 12.49 0.49 8.39
C ALA A 280 13.05 1.70 9.16
N LEU A 281 14.08 2.37 8.64
CA LEU A 281 14.68 3.53 9.30
C LEU A 281 13.71 4.71 9.42
N GLU A 282 12.91 4.99 8.39
CA GLU A 282 11.87 6.04 8.45
C GLU A 282 10.79 5.68 9.50
N LEU A 283 10.37 4.41 9.56
CA LEU A 283 9.46 3.93 10.60
C LEU A 283 10.06 4.14 12.00
N TYR A 284 11.33 3.78 12.19
CA TYR A 284 12.02 3.92 13.48
C TYR A 284 12.20 5.38 13.86
N GLY A 285 12.42 6.26 12.89
CA GLY A 285 12.47 7.71 13.10
C GLY A 285 11.19 8.22 13.75
N VAL A 286 10.03 7.87 13.20
CA VAL A 286 8.73 8.27 13.78
C VAL A 286 8.53 7.67 15.17
N MET A 287 8.91 6.41 15.37
CA MET A 287 8.81 5.77 16.70
C MET A 287 9.73 6.43 17.74
N CYS A 288 10.97 6.79 17.36
CA CYS A 288 11.89 7.50 18.24
C CYS A 288 11.38 8.91 18.55
N GLU A 289 10.83 9.64 17.56
CA GLU A 289 10.24 10.97 17.76
C GLU A 289 9.07 10.92 18.76
N ILE A 290 8.21 9.88 18.68
CA ILE A 290 7.14 9.66 19.67
C ILE A 290 7.73 9.49 21.07
N TYR A 291 8.73 8.61 21.22
CA TYR A 291 9.36 8.36 22.51
C TYR A 291 9.99 9.64 23.09
N GLU A 292 10.83 10.32 22.30
CA GLU A 292 11.50 11.56 22.69
C GLU A 292 10.49 12.63 23.10
N LYS A 293 9.40 12.78 22.33
CA LYS A 293 8.42 13.83 22.61
C LYS A 293 7.66 13.60 23.90
N GLU A 294 7.34 12.35 24.21
CA GLU A 294 6.68 12.00 25.47
C GLU A 294 7.63 12.20 26.68
N GLN A 295 8.94 11.97 26.52
CA GLN A 295 9.95 12.29 27.54
C GLN A 295 10.01 13.81 27.80
N GLU A 296 10.11 14.63 26.75
CA GLU A 296 10.15 16.09 26.86
C GLU A 296 8.92 16.66 27.57
N CYS A 297 7.75 16.08 27.33
CA CYS A 297 6.49 16.51 27.92
C CYS A 297 6.24 15.93 29.32
N GLY A 298 7.15 15.09 29.84
CA GLY A 298 7.03 14.49 31.17
C GLY A 298 5.85 13.52 31.30
N ILE A 299 5.47 12.84 30.21
CA ILE A 299 4.44 11.81 30.23
C ILE A 299 4.91 10.65 31.13
N LYS A 300 4.04 10.15 32.01
CA LYS A 300 4.43 9.15 33.04
C LYS A 300 4.46 7.72 32.54
N GLU A 301 3.56 7.37 31.62
CA GLU A 301 3.52 6.07 30.97
C GLU A 301 3.60 6.32 29.46
N HIS A 302 4.72 5.94 28.86
CA HIS A 302 5.01 6.18 27.45
C HIS A 302 4.31 5.16 26.56
N PHE A 303 4.12 5.54 25.30
CA PHE A 303 3.43 4.75 24.30
C PHE A 303 4.10 3.39 24.06
N PHE A 304 5.42 3.28 24.18
CA PHE A 304 6.13 2.01 24.00
C PHE A 304 6.45 1.26 25.31
N ASP A 305 6.02 1.78 26.46
CA ASP A 305 6.25 1.13 27.74
C ASP A 305 5.56 -0.24 27.80
N LYS A 306 6.23 -1.21 28.46
CA LYS A 306 5.69 -2.55 28.75
C LYS A 306 5.31 -3.37 27.50
N THR A 307 5.74 -2.94 26.30
CA THR A 307 5.53 -3.70 25.05
C THR A 307 6.34 -5.00 25.04
N GLY A 308 7.52 -5.02 25.66
CA GLY A 308 8.33 -6.23 25.84
C GLY A 308 9.38 -6.46 24.74
N GLY A 309 9.49 -5.57 23.75
CA GLY A 309 10.50 -5.60 22.69
C GLY A 309 10.04 -4.87 21.42
N TYR A 310 10.92 -4.86 20.41
CA TYR A 310 10.68 -4.21 19.12
C TYR A 310 9.41 -4.71 18.43
N GLU A 311 9.23 -6.04 18.34
CA GLU A 311 8.13 -6.63 17.58
C GLU A 311 6.76 -6.17 18.12
N ALA A 312 6.61 -6.20 19.45
CA ALA A 312 5.40 -5.72 20.12
C ALA A 312 5.22 -4.20 20.01
N ALA A 313 6.31 -3.43 20.05
CA ALA A 313 6.27 -1.97 19.86
C ALA A 313 5.81 -1.60 18.44
N CYS A 314 6.36 -2.26 17.41
CA CYS A 314 5.94 -2.10 16.03
C CYS A 314 4.50 -2.55 15.82
N GLN A 315 4.10 -3.70 16.37
CA GLN A 315 2.71 -4.17 16.29
C GLN A 315 1.74 -3.14 16.90
N LYS A 316 2.05 -2.58 18.07
CA LYS A 316 1.24 -1.53 18.70
C LYS A 316 1.15 -0.29 17.82
N TYR A 317 2.28 0.18 17.29
CA TYR A 317 2.33 1.36 16.42
C TYR A 317 1.49 1.17 15.13
N ILE A 318 1.69 0.05 14.42
CA ILE A 318 0.97 -0.25 13.18
C ILE A 318 -0.53 -0.41 13.45
N THR A 319 -0.91 -1.08 14.54
CA THR A 319 -2.32 -1.24 14.92
C THR A 319 -2.99 0.12 15.14
N VAL A 320 -2.33 1.05 15.86
CA VAL A 320 -2.87 2.39 16.07
C VAL A 320 -2.92 3.19 14.76
N ARG A 321 -1.94 3.05 13.86
CA ARG A 321 -2.01 3.63 12.50
C ARG A 321 -3.24 3.14 11.73
N PHE A 322 -3.54 1.85 11.77
CA PHE A 322 -4.72 1.28 11.12
C PHE A 322 -6.02 1.86 11.72
N LEU A 323 -6.11 1.95 13.04
CA LEU A 323 -7.29 2.54 13.69
C LEU A 323 -7.46 4.02 13.32
N LEU A 324 -6.38 4.81 13.28
CA LEU A 324 -6.42 6.20 12.78
C LEU A 324 -6.85 6.28 11.31
N ARG A 325 -6.43 5.32 10.47
CA ARG A 325 -6.86 5.23 9.07
C ARG A 325 -8.35 4.91 8.93
N ARG A 326 -8.91 4.08 9.80
CA ARG A 326 -10.37 3.83 9.86
C ARG A 326 -11.14 5.09 10.28
N VAL A 327 -10.57 5.91 11.17
CA VAL A 327 -11.11 7.24 11.50
C VAL A 327 -11.07 8.18 10.28
N GLU A 328 -9.94 8.22 9.57
CA GLU A 328 -9.76 9.00 8.33
C GLU A 328 -10.78 8.60 7.26
N CYS A 329 -11.03 7.30 7.10
CA CYS A 329 -12.02 6.76 6.16
C CYS A 329 -13.48 6.95 6.63
N GLU A 330 -13.70 7.74 7.69
CA GLU A 330 -15.00 8.03 8.30
C GLU A 330 -15.85 6.79 8.60
N MET A 331 -15.20 5.69 9.00
CA MET A 331 -15.91 4.47 9.41
C MET A 331 -16.75 4.69 10.68
N GLU A 332 -17.66 3.76 10.97
CA GLU A 332 -18.45 3.76 12.20
C GLU A 332 -17.56 3.67 13.44
N SER A 333 -18.01 4.23 14.56
CA SER A 333 -17.18 4.29 15.77
C SER A 333 -16.79 2.94 16.37
N ALA A 334 -17.52 1.87 16.05
CA ALA A 334 -17.13 0.52 16.43
C ALA A 334 -15.84 0.05 15.73
N ALA A 335 -15.53 0.57 14.54
CA ALA A 335 -14.34 0.22 13.77
C ALA A 335 -13.02 0.67 14.43
N TYR A 336 -13.08 1.65 15.33
CA TYR A 336 -11.93 2.25 16.01
C TYR A 336 -12.18 2.48 17.51
N SER A 337 -13.09 1.72 18.11
CA SER A 337 -13.42 1.87 19.54
C SER A 337 -12.20 1.65 20.43
N GLU A 338 -11.34 0.68 20.08
CA GLU A 338 -10.10 0.39 20.82
C GLU A 338 -9.16 1.60 20.90
N LEU A 339 -9.05 2.37 19.82
CA LEU A 339 -8.28 3.62 19.79
C LEU A 339 -8.93 4.67 20.68
N LYS A 340 -10.25 4.86 20.55
CA LYS A 340 -10.99 5.83 21.37
C LYS A 340 -10.83 5.51 22.85
N ASP A 341 -11.02 4.26 23.24
CA ASP A 341 -10.92 3.81 24.63
C ASP A 341 -9.49 4.00 25.13
N ALA A 342 -8.47 3.69 24.32
CA ALA A 342 -7.07 3.92 24.68
C ALA A 342 -6.74 5.40 24.91
N VAL A 343 -7.33 6.31 24.14
CA VAL A 343 -7.14 7.76 24.34
C VAL A 343 -7.88 8.24 25.59
N VAL A 344 -9.14 7.84 25.78
CA VAL A 344 -9.97 8.26 26.93
C VAL A 344 -9.41 7.74 28.25
N GLU A 345 -8.84 6.53 28.27
CA GLU A 345 -8.18 5.94 29.43
C GLU A 345 -6.76 6.47 29.66
N GLY A 346 -6.26 7.37 28.81
CA GLY A 346 -4.92 7.96 28.91
C GLY A 346 -3.78 7.00 28.53
N ARG A 347 -4.07 5.87 27.88
CA ARG A 347 -3.06 4.92 27.36
C ARG A 347 -2.36 5.40 26.09
N ILE A 348 -2.93 6.40 25.41
CA ILE A 348 -2.34 7.09 24.26
C ILE A 348 -2.44 8.58 24.52
N SER A 349 -1.28 9.25 24.59
CA SER A 349 -1.20 10.69 24.83
C SER A 349 -1.59 11.51 23.60
N ALA A 350 -1.97 12.78 23.81
CA ALA A 350 -2.19 13.71 22.71
C ALA A 350 -0.92 13.98 21.87
N GLU A 351 0.28 13.89 22.48
CA GLU A 351 1.56 14.03 21.76
C GLU A 351 1.78 12.85 20.81
N THR A 352 1.53 11.62 21.26
CA THR A 352 1.55 10.44 20.40
C THR A 352 0.55 10.58 19.25
N LEU A 353 -0.70 10.98 19.54
CA LEU A 353 -1.70 11.20 18.49
C LEU A 353 -1.25 12.26 17.48
N LEU A 354 -0.68 13.38 17.94
CA LEU A 354 -0.22 14.46 17.08
C LEU A 354 0.82 13.95 16.06
N LEU A 355 1.83 13.22 16.52
CA LEU A 355 2.89 12.67 15.68
C LEU A 355 2.38 11.57 14.74
N MET A 356 1.58 10.64 15.23
CA MET A 356 1.00 9.60 14.38
C MET A 356 0.07 10.16 13.29
N ILE A 357 -0.67 11.24 13.59
CA ILE A 357 -1.49 11.94 12.59
C ILE A 357 -0.60 12.73 11.61
N LEU A 358 0.46 13.38 12.11
CA LEU A 358 1.40 14.14 11.29
C LEU A 358 2.01 13.26 10.18
N HIS A 359 2.52 12.09 10.55
CA HIS A 359 3.22 11.18 9.63
C HIS A 359 2.27 10.25 8.87
N GLY A 360 1.25 9.69 9.55
CA GLY A 360 0.46 8.57 9.01
C GLY A 360 -0.88 8.94 8.36
N SER A 361 -1.45 10.12 8.62
CA SER A 361 -2.78 10.51 8.10
C SER A 361 -2.66 11.43 6.89
N TYR A 362 -3.43 11.17 5.84
CA TYR A 362 -3.55 12.01 4.66
C TYR A 362 -4.46 13.22 4.90
N ASP A 363 -5.73 12.99 5.27
CA ASP A 363 -6.67 14.01 5.72
C ASP A 363 -6.61 14.16 7.24
N LYS A 364 -5.53 14.83 7.67
CA LYS A 364 -5.25 15.15 9.07
C LYS A 364 -6.41 15.87 9.75
N ALA A 365 -7.10 16.76 9.03
CA ALA A 365 -8.20 17.55 9.60
C ALA A 365 -9.39 16.67 9.97
N THR A 366 -9.72 15.70 9.12
CA THR A 366 -10.80 14.73 9.39
C THR A 366 -10.52 13.89 10.63
N VAL A 367 -9.28 13.41 10.80
CA VAL A 367 -8.88 12.64 11.99
C VAL A 367 -8.88 13.50 13.25
N LEU A 368 -8.27 14.70 13.21
CA LEU A 368 -8.19 15.62 14.35
C LEU A 368 -9.56 15.98 14.92
N ARG A 369 -10.54 16.26 14.05
CA ARG A 369 -11.93 16.55 14.43
C ARG A 369 -12.56 15.43 15.27
N LYS A 370 -12.12 14.18 15.10
CA LYS A 370 -12.61 13.02 15.85
C LYS A 370 -11.84 12.79 17.15
N VAL A 371 -10.52 12.95 17.14
CA VAL A 371 -9.68 12.64 18.31
C VAL A 371 -9.63 13.74 19.37
N ILE A 372 -9.79 15.02 18.98
CA ILE A 372 -9.75 16.14 19.94
C ILE A 372 -10.77 15.97 21.09
N PRO A 373 -12.07 15.66 20.81
CA PRO A 373 -13.03 15.41 21.88
C PRO A 373 -12.69 14.20 22.77
N TRP A 374 -11.88 13.25 22.30
CA TRP A 374 -11.46 12.11 23.12
C TRP A 374 -10.41 12.52 24.15
N CYS A 375 -9.48 13.40 23.77
CA CYS A 375 -8.52 13.99 24.70
C CYS A 375 -9.22 14.87 25.75
N GLU A 376 -10.21 15.66 25.34
CA GLU A 376 -11.05 16.43 26.29
C GLU A 376 -11.77 15.52 27.28
N ALA A 377 -12.33 14.40 26.80
CA ALA A 377 -13.00 13.41 27.65
C ALA A 377 -12.02 12.68 28.60
N ALA A 378 -10.75 12.54 28.21
CA ALA A 378 -9.69 12.02 29.07
C ALA A 378 -9.24 13.01 30.16
N GLY A 379 -9.69 14.27 30.09
CA GLY A 379 -9.23 15.35 30.96
C GLY A 379 -7.92 16.00 30.52
N ASP A 380 -7.38 15.64 29.36
CA ASP A 380 -6.15 16.19 28.78
C ASP A 380 -6.45 17.48 27.97
N ASN A 381 -6.79 18.55 28.71
CA ASN A 381 -7.15 19.83 28.11
C ASN A 381 -5.97 20.51 27.38
N ASP A 382 -4.73 20.33 27.86
CA ASP A 382 -3.53 20.88 27.20
C ASP A 382 -3.26 20.16 25.87
N GLY A 383 -3.30 18.82 25.89
CA GLY A 383 -3.18 18.01 24.68
C GLY A 383 -4.29 18.31 23.66
N ALA A 384 -5.53 18.44 24.10
CA ALA A 384 -6.65 18.85 23.23
C ALA A 384 -6.41 20.22 22.59
N GLN A 385 -5.90 21.21 23.34
CA GLN A 385 -5.56 22.53 22.79
C GLN A 385 -4.43 22.47 21.75
N LYS A 386 -3.41 21.63 21.96
CA LYS A 386 -2.33 21.41 20.99
C LYS A 386 -2.85 20.79 19.69
N LEU A 387 -3.66 19.73 19.81
CA LEU A 387 -4.30 19.09 18.65
C LEU A 387 -5.23 20.07 17.92
N GLN A 388 -5.96 20.91 18.65
CA GLN A 388 -6.81 21.97 18.09
C GLN A 388 -5.98 23.01 17.33
N ALA A 389 -4.85 23.45 17.87
CA ALA A 389 -3.94 24.36 17.18
C ALA A 389 -3.38 23.74 15.88
N PHE A 390 -3.07 22.43 15.89
CA PHE A 390 -2.66 21.72 14.68
C PHE A 390 -3.81 21.61 13.67
N TYR A 391 -5.03 21.29 14.13
CA TYR A 391 -6.24 21.28 13.30
C TYR A 391 -6.44 22.62 12.60
N ASP A 392 -6.32 23.74 13.32
CA ASP A 392 -6.46 25.08 12.76
C ASP A 392 -5.40 25.40 11.69
N ARG A 393 -4.22 24.78 11.78
CA ARG A 393 -3.16 24.90 10.77
C ARG A 393 -3.38 24.04 9.54
N VAL A 394 -4.14 22.94 9.62
CA VAL A 394 -4.32 22.01 8.49
C VAL A 394 -5.72 22.06 7.87
N LYS A 395 -6.73 22.53 8.61
CA LYS A 395 -8.10 22.63 8.11
C LYS A 395 -8.17 23.52 6.87
N GLY A 396 -8.85 23.03 5.83
CA GLY A 396 -9.01 23.75 4.56
C GLY A 396 -7.75 23.89 3.71
N LYS A 397 -6.60 23.32 4.12
CA LYS A 397 -5.42 23.25 3.26
C LYS A 397 -5.60 22.19 2.19
N LYS A 398 -4.95 22.39 1.04
CA LYS A 398 -4.86 21.40 -0.03
C LYS A 398 -4.13 20.16 0.51
N LEU A 399 -4.71 18.98 0.29
CA LEU A 399 -4.10 17.72 0.70
C LEU A 399 -2.83 17.42 -0.13
N PRO A 400 -1.82 16.75 0.43
CA PRO A 400 -0.57 16.46 -0.26
C PRO A 400 -0.76 15.57 -1.49
N PHE A 401 -0.05 15.84 -2.58
CA PHE A 401 -0.07 14.96 -3.74
C PHE A 401 1.30 14.99 -4.41
N ALA A 402 1.60 13.91 -5.12
CA ALA A 402 2.78 13.81 -5.97
C ALA A 402 2.33 13.32 -7.35
N TYR A 403 3.03 13.77 -8.38
CA TYR A 403 2.88 13.19 -9.70
C TYR A 403 3.82 12.00 -9.86
N SER A 404 3.41 11.01 -10.66
CA SER A 404 4.34 9.96 -11.09
C SER A 404 5.57 10.56 -11.76
N LYS A 405 6.69 9.83 -11.77
CA LYS A 405 7.95 10.34 -12.32
C LYS A 405 7.81 10.70 -13.80
N ARG A 406 7.16 9.85 -14.59
CA ARG A 406 6.95 10.10 -16.02
C ARG A 406 6.05 11.30 -16.30
N VAL A 407 5.04 11.56 -15.47
CA VAL A 407 4.20 12.75 -15.60
C VAL A 407 4.94 14.01 -15.16
N SER A 408 5.71 13.93 -14.08
CA SER A 408 6.46 15.07 -13.54
C SER A 408 7.45 15.67 -14.54
N VAL A 409 8.03 14.85 -15.42
CA VAL A 409 8.98 15.30 -16.46
C VAL A 409 8.28 15.96 -17.66
N LYS A 410 6.96 15.74 -17.82
CA LYS A 410 6.16 16.27 -18.95
C LYS A 410 5.43 17.57 -18.60
N GLN A 411 5.42 17.98 -17.33
CA GLN A 411 4.91 19.27 -16.85
C GLN A 411 6.02 20.31 -16.86
#